data_AF-A0A4Y2NL80-F1
#
_entry.id   AF-A0A4Y2NL80-F1
#
_cell.length_a   1.000
_cell.length_b   1.000
_cell.length_c   1.000
_cell.angle_alpha   90.00
_cell.angle_beta   90.00
_cell.angle_gamma   90.00
#
_symmetry.space_group_name_H-M   'P 1'
#
loop_
_entity.id
_entity.type
_entity.pdbx_description
1 polymer ?
#
loop_
_entity_poly.entity_id
_entity_poly.type
_entity_poly.pdbx_seq_one_letter_code
_entity_poly.pdbx_strand_id
1 'polypeptide(L)'
;MQLADVTESMVCTTYITEAVQNVVDCIIKAANNSIPKCSTRLRKFRRPWWNEACRDNRREEKKLWNIFRRYSTTENHVAFKRTKALAHRIRRRSQRDSD
;
A
#
# COMPACT_ATOMS: atom_id res chain seq x y z
N MET A 1 4.18 13.97 -24.18
CA MET A 1 2.76 13.70 -24.47
C MET A 1 2.59 13.95 -25.96
N GLN A 2 2.41 12.91 -26.78
CA GLN A 2 2.12 13.12 -28.20
C GLN A 2 0.65 13.50 -28.32
N LEU A 3 0.38 14.65 -28.92
CA LEU A 3 -0.99 15.10 -29.23
C LEU A 3 -1.43 14.42 -30.53
N ALA A 4 -2.68 13.99 -30.57
CA ALA A 4 -3.28 13.50 -31.79
C ALA A 4 -3.88 14.70 -32.53
N ASP A 5 -3.28 15.07 -33.65
CA ASP A 5 -3.77 16.17 -34.48
C ASP A 5 -4.76 15.63 -35.51
N VAL A 6 -5.87 16.35 -35.70
CA VAL A 6 -6.82 16.06 -36.78
C VAL A 6 -6.31 16.77 -38.03
N THR A 7 -5.96 16.01 -39.07
CA THR A 7 -5.44 16.55 -40.32
C THR A 7 -6.54 16.68 -41.36
N GLU A 8 -6.40 17.64 -42.28
CA GLU A 8 -7.35 17.88 -43.38
C GLU A 8 -7.58 16.63 -44.25
N SER A 9 -6.53 15.82 -44.44
CA SER A 9 -6.58 14.54 -45.15
C SER A 9 -7.53 13.51 -44.53
N MET A 10 -7.87 13.63 -43.24
CA MET A 10 -8.81 12.73 -42.57
C MET A 10 -10.27 13.04 -42.94
N VAL A 11 -10.54 14.27 -43.41
CA VAL A 11 -11.88 14.77 -43.73
C VAL A 11 -12.08 14.86 -45.26
N CYS A 12 -11.00 14.96 -46.03
CA CYS A 12 -11.01 14.95 -47.50
C CYS A 12 -11.08 13.53 -48.10
N THR A 13 -11.97 12.67 -47.60
CA THR A 13 -12.26 11.35 -48.21
C THR A 13 -13.45 11.44 -49.16
N THR A 14 -13.51 10.54 -50.14
CA THR A 14 -14.59 10.50 -51.14
C THR A 14 -15.96 10.14 -50.54
N TYR A 15 -15.95 9.43 -49.42
CA TYR A 15 -17.14 9.01 -48.69
C TYR A 15 -17.18 9.63 -47.29
N ILE A 16 -18.33 10.20 -46.93
CA ILE A 16 -18.55 10.83 -45.61
C ILE A 16 -18.41 9.81 -44.48
N THR A 17 -18.85 8.57 -44.69
CA THR A 17 -18.74 7.48 -43.71
C THR A 17 -17.29 7.18 -43.34
N GLU A 18 -16.38 7.27 -44.31
CA GLU A 18 -14.95 7.05 -44.11
C GLU A 18 -14.32 8.20 -43.31
N ALA A 19 -14.65 9.45 -43.64
CA ALA A 19 -14.19 10.61 -42.88
C ALA A 19 -14.63 10.54 -41.41
N VAL A 20 -15.89 10.15 -41.16
CA VAL A 20 -16.41 10.00 -39.80
C VAL A 20 -15.65 8.91 -39.04
N GLN A 21 -15.40 7.75 -39.66
CA GLN A 21 -14.66 6.67 -39.02
C GLN A 21 -13.23 7.08 -38.66
N ASN A 22 -12.53 7.79 -39.56
CA ASN A 22 -11.18 8.28 -39.34
C ASN A 22 -11.09 9.23 -38.13
N VAL A 23 -12.07 10.13 -37.98
CA VAL A 23 -12.13 11.05 -36.84
C VAL A 23 -12.43 10.30 -35.53
N VAL A 24 -13.36 9.36 -35.56
CA VAL A 24 -13.71 8.53 -34.39
C VAL A 24 -12.50 7.72 -33.91
N ASP A 25 -11.78 7.09 -34.84
CA ASP A 25 -10.59 6.29 -34.51
C ASP A 25 -9.46 7.15 -33.93
N CYS A 26 -9.29 8.38 -34.44
CA CYS A 26 -8.32 9.32 -33.89
C CYS A 26 -8.66 9.71 -32.44
N ILE A 27 -9.93 10.02 -32.15
CA ILE A 27 -10.39 10.35 -30.79
C ILE A 27 -10.18 9.16 -29.85
N ILE A 28 -10.54 7.95 -30.28
CA ILE A 28 -10.36 6.74 -29.48
C ILE A 28 -8.87 6.48 -29.22
N LYS A 29 -8.01 6.65 -30.22
CA LYS A 29 -6.56 6.48 -30.09
C LYS A 29 -5.96 7.51 -29.14
N ALA A 30 -6.36 8.77 -29.27
CA ALA A 30 -5.93 9.86 -28.39
C ALA A 30 -6.34 9.61 -26.93
N ALA A 31 -7.59 9.18 -26.72
CA ALA A 31 -8.12 8.85 -25.41
C ALA A 31 -7.38 7.67 -24.78
N ASN A 32 -7.14 6.58 -25.53
CA ASN A 32 -6.39 5.43 -25.03
C ASN A 32 -4.94 5.77 -24.66
N ASN A 33 -4.32 6.72 -25.35
CA ASN A 33 -2.96 7.16 -25.08
C ASN A 33 -2.87 8.14 -23.91
N SER A 34 -3.89 8.98 -23.72
CA SER A 34 -3.89 10.07 -22.73
C SER A 34 -4.51 9.66 -21.40
N ILE A 35 -5.48 8.76 -21.41
CA ILE A 35 -6.20 8.29 -20.23
C ILE A 35 -5.61 6.93 -19.81
N PRO A 36 -4.83 6.87 -18.73
CA PRO A 36 -4.31 5.60 -18.24
C PRO A 36 -5.47 4.73 -17.74
N LYS A 37 -5.59 3.51 -18.28
CA LYS A 37 -6.63 2.53 -17.88
C LYS A 37 -6.47 2.02 -16.44
N CYS A 38 -5.26 2.14 -15.90
CA CYS A 38 -4.91 1.74 -14.54
C CYS A 38 -4.10 2.85 -13.87
N SER A 39 -4.22 2.98 -12.55
CA SER A 39 -3.31 3.82 -11.77
C SER A 39 -1.87 3.35 -11.99
N THR A 40 -0.98 4.26 -12.42
CA THR A 40 0.46 4.00 -12.52
C THR A 40 1.11 3.82 -11.14
N ARG A 41 0.43 4.26 -10.09
CA ARG A 41 0.87 4.04 -8.71
C ARG A 41 0.40 2.67 -8.25
N LEU A 42 1.31 1.69 -8.35
CA LEU A 42 1.15 0.42 -7.67
C LEU A 42 0.98 0.69 -6.16
N ARG A 43 -0.08 0.12 -5.58
CA ARG A 43 -0.28 0.19 -4.13
C ARG A 43 0.89 -0.53 -3.47
N LYS A 44 1.75 0.18 -2.74
CA LYS A 44 2.80 -0.45 -1.94
C LYS A 44 2.14 -1.32 -0.88
N PHE A 45 2.21 -2.63 -1.04
CA PHE A 45 1.86 -3.55 0.03
C PHE A 45 2.94 -3.43 1.10
N ARG A 46 2.57 -2.90 2.29
CA ARG A 46 3.47 -2.88 3.42
C ARG A 46 3.86 -4.31 3.78
N ARG A 47 5.14 -4.55 4.06
CA ARG A 47 5.56 -5.86 4.54
C ARG A 47 4.89 -6.10 5.90
N PRO A 48 4.43 -7.33 6.19
CA PRO A 48 3.87 -7.62 7.49
C PRO A 48 4.95 -7.46 8.58
N TRP A 49 4.72 -6.55 9.52
CA TRP A 49 5.66 -6.29 10.63
C TRP A 49 5.55 -7.32 11.76
N TRP A 50 4.59 -8.23 11.71
CA TRP A 50 4.47 -9.29 12.71
C TRP A 50 5.53 -10.36 12.45
N ASN A 51 6.45 -10.54 13.39
CA ASN A 51 7.50 -11.56 13.35
C ASN A 51 7.50 -12.41 14.62
N GLU A 52 8.30 -13.48 14.64
CA GLU A 52 8.41 -14.38 15.81
C GLU A 52 8.83 -13.63 17.07
N ALA A 53 9.79 -12.70 16.96
CA ALA A 53 10.20 -11.86 18.07
C ALA A 53 9.04 -11.05 18.69
N CYS A 54 8.15 -10.48 17.87
CA CYS A 54 6.93 -9.81 18.36
C CYS A 54 5.98 -10.78 19.07
N ARG A 55 5.87 -12.02 18.58
CA ARG A 55 5.00 -13.06 19.14
C ARG A 55 5.50 -13.51 20.51
N ASP A 56 6.79 -13.78 20.62
CA ASP A 56 7.43 -14.28 21.84
C ASP A 56 7.42 -13.22 22.94
N ASN A 57 7.74 -11.97 22.61
CA ASN A 57 7.71 -10.88 23.58
C ASN A 57 6.29 -10.58 24.06
N ARG A 58 5.27 -10.70 23.20
CA ARG A 58 3.87 -10.59 23.61
C ARG A 58 3.45 -11.73 24.53
N ARG A 59 3.95 -12.95 24.30
CA ARG A 59 3.71 -14.10 25.18
C ARG A 59 4.34 -13.86 26.55
N GLU A 60 5.58 -13.38 26.60
CA GLU A 60 6.28 -13.11 27.86
C GLU A 60 5.66 -11.93 28.63
N GLU A 61 5.28 -10.85 27.94
CA GLU A 61 4.52 -9.74 28.54
C GLU A 61 3.22 -10.25 29.17
N LYS A 62 2.48 -11.11 28.47
CA LYS A 62 1.23 -11.71 28.98
C LYS A 62 1.49 -12.63 30.18
N LYS A 63 2.59 -13.39 30.17
CA LYS A 63 2.99 -14.26 31.29
C LYS A 63 3.27 -13.43 32.55
N LEU A 64 4.11 -12.40 32.45
CA LEU A 64 4.43 -11.53 33.59
C LEU A 64 3.23 -10.68 34.04
N TRP A 65 2.38 -10.25 33.11
CA TRP A 65 1.10 -9.63 33.46
C TRP A 65 0.22 -10.56 34.28
N ASN A 66 0.11 -11.83 33.89
CA ASN A 66 -0.68 -12.81 34.63
C ASN A 66 -0.11 -13.09 36.03
N ILE A 67 1.22 -13.12 36.17
CA ILE A 67 1.88 -13.29 37.48
C ILE A 67 1.60 -12.07 38.36
N PHE A 68 1.87 -10.85 37.86
CA PHE A 68 1.61 -9.60 38.58
C PHE A 68 0.13 -9.45 38.96
N ARG A 69 -0.80 -9.78 38.05
CA ARG A 69 -2.24 -9.72 38.29
C ARG A 69 -2.70 -10.66 39.41
N ARG A 70 -2.05 -11.82 39.57
CA ARG A 70 -2.34 -12.77 40.67
C ARG A 70 -1.64 -12.36 41.96
N TYR A 71 -0.41 -11.87 41.86
CA TYR A 71 0.45 -11.53 42.99
C TYR A 71 1.08 -10.16 42.74
N SER A 72 0.41 -9.11 43.24
CA SER A 72 0.80 -7.71 43.02
C SER A 72 1.98 -7.28 43.92
N THR A 73 3.12 -7.96 43.78
CA THR A 73 4.38 -7.57 44.44
C THR A 73 5.13 -6.54 43.61
N THR A 74 6.00 -5.76 44.25
CA THR A 74 6.83 -4.75 43.59
C THR A 74 7.75 -5.38 42.53
N GLU A 75 8.33 -6.54 42.83
CA GLU A 75 9.18 -7.27 41.89
C GLU A 75 8.40 -7.68 40.63
N ASN A 76 7.20 -8.24 40.79
CA ASN A 76 6.35 -8.63 39.67
C ASN A 76 5.91 -7.41 38.84
N HIS A 77 5.65 -6.27 39.48
CA HIS A 77 5.33 -5.03 38.79
C HIS A 77 6.52 -4.54 37.93
N VAL A 78 7.73 -4.54 38.50
CA VAL A 78 8.96 -4.15 37.78
C VAL A 78 9.22 -5.10 36.61
N ALA A 79 9.11 -6.41 36.83
CA ALA A 79 9.30 -7.42 35.80
C ALA A 79 8.33 -7.21 34.62
N PHE A 80 7.03 -7.04 34.91
CA PHE A 80 6.02 -6.73 33.89
C PHE A 80 6.31 -5.42 33.14
N LYS A 81 6.69 -4.35 33.85
CA LYS A 81 7.04 -3.06 33.22
C LYS A 81 8.23 -3.20 32.27
N ARG A 82 9.26 -3.96 32.64
CA ARG A 82 10.43 -4.24 31.81
C ARG A 82 10.04 -4.95 30.51
N THR A 83 9.27 -6.03 30.59
CA THR A 83 8.84 -6.77 29.40
C THR A 83 7.88 -5.99 28.53
N LYS A 84 7.00 -5.18 29.13
CA LYS A 84 6.11 -4.29 28.37
C LYS A 84 6.89 -3.25 27.57
N ALA A 85 7.91 -2.64 28.17
CA ALA A 85 8.81 -1.72 27.48
C ALA A 85 9.57 -2.42 26.34
N LEU A 86 10.06 -3.64 26.56
CA LEU A 86 10.74 -4.44 25.55
C LEU A 86 9.83 -4.80 24.37
N ALA A 87 8.62 -5.30 24.64
CA ALA A 87 7.62 -5.64 23.63
C ALA A 87 7.28 -4.41 22.76
N HIS A 88 7.12 -3.23 23.39
CA HIS A 88 6.92 -1.98 22.67
C HIS A 88 8.11 -1.62 21.77
N ARG A 89 9.35 -1.78 22.27
CA ARG A 89 10.57 -1.51 21.49
C ARG A 89 10.69 -2.41 20.26
N ILE A 90 10.45 -3.71 20.44
CA ILE A 90 10.53 -4.69 19.35
C ILE A 90 9.45 -4.44 18.31
N ARG A 91 8.20 -4.17 18.73
CA ARG A 91 7.13 -3.81 17.79
C ARG A 91 7.50 -2.61 16.92
N ARG A 92 8.00 -1.53 17.53
CA ARG A 92 8.42 -0.33 16.79
C ARG A 92 9.58 -0.61 15.84
N ARG A 93 10.52 -1.49 16.22
CA ARG A 93 11.62 -1.92 15.35
C ARG A 93 11.07 -2.69 14.14
N SER A 94 10.26 -3.72 14.37
CA SER A 94 9.68 -4.51 13.27
C SER A 94 8.83 -3.67 12.31
N GLN A 95 8.11 -2.66 12.82
CA GLN A 95 7.36 -1.72 11.99
C GLN A 95 8.28 -0.89 11.08
N ARG A 96 9.39 -0.37 11.61
CA ARG A 96 10.38 0.37 10.81
C ARG A 96 11.08 -0.52 9.78
N ASP A 97 11.40 -1.74 10.15
CA ASP A 97 12.10 -2.67 9.25
C ASP A 97 11.19 -3.20 8.12
N SER A 98 9.88 -2.98 8.23
CA SER A 98 8.86 -3.43 7.26
C SER A 98 8.31 -2.32 6.36
N ASP A 99 8.64 -1.05 6.69
CA ASP A 99 8.26 0.15 5.93
C ASP A 99 9.20 0.40 4.74
#